data_AF-A0AAW2UQZ0-F1
#
_entry.id   AF-A0AAW2UQZ0-F1
#
_cell.length_a   1.000
_cell.length_b   1.000
_cell.length_c   1.000
_cell.angle_alpha   90.00
_cell.angle_beta   90.00
_cell.angle_gamma   90.00
#
_symmetry.space_group_name_H-M   'P 1'
#
loop_
_entity.id
_entity.type
_entity.pdbx_description
1 polymer ?
#
loop_
_entity_poly.entity_id
_entity_poly.type
_entity_poly.pdbx_seq_one_letter_code
_entity_poly.pdbx_strand_id
1 'polypeptide(L)'
;MSGTSMACPHVSGLAALIHSAHPKWSPAAIKSALMTTADMTDHLGKPILDGDKPAGLFAIGAGHVNPERAINPGLIYDIQPDDHITHLCTLGYSRSDIFSITHRNVSCHAILQKNRGFSLNYPSFSVIFKKGETRKMVRRRLTNVGKPNSIYSLEMKAPEGVSMRVRPRRLTFKHINQTLSYKVWFISKKRMDIKNSGFGQGRLTWVSMSGSYRVQSPISVTWSSTK
;
A
#
# COMPACT_ATOMS: atom_id res chain seq x y z
N MET A 1 -26.39 4.47 17.64
CA MET A 1 -26.00 4.45 16.21
C MET A 1 -24.74 3.61 16.06
N SER A 2 -24.70 2.64 15.15
CA SER A 2 -23.55 1.76 14.90
C SER A 2 -23.45 1.43 13.39
N GLY A 3 -22.26 1.10 12.90
CA GLY A 3 -22.04 0.69 11.52
C GLY A 3 -20.87 1.41 10.83
N THR A 4 -20.47 0.91 9.66
CA THR A 4 -19.41 1.54 8.82
C THR A 4 -19.80 2.94 8.34
N SER A 5 -21.10 3.22 8.27
CA SER A 5 -21.66 4.56 8.06
C SER A 5 -21.26 5.57 9.14
N MET A 6 -20.97 5.12 10.36
CA MET A 6 -20.45 5.98 11.45
C MET A 6 -18.92 6.09 11.40
N ALA A 7 -18.20 5.08 10.90
CA ALA A 7 -16.75 5.13 10.76
C ALA A 7 -16.30 6.05 9.60
N CYS A 8 -17.03 6.06 8.48
CA CYS A 8 -16.75 6.89 7.31
C CYS A 8 -16.60 8.41 7.63
N PRO A 9 -17.52 9.07 8.35
CA PRO A 9 -17.39 10.49 8.67
C PRO A 9 -16.19 10.78 9.59
N HIS A 10 -15.78 9.85 10.46
CA HIS A 10 -14.56 10.01 11.26
C HIS A 10 -13.33 10.09 10.37
N VAL A 11 -13.16 9.14 9.45
CA VAL A 11 -12.02 9.14 8.51
C VAL A 11 -12.07 10.36 7.58
N SER A 12 -13.26 10.78 7.17
CA SER A 12 -13.45 11.98 6.34
C SER A 12 -13.04 13.26 7.07
N GLY A 13 -13.41 13.40 8.35
CA GLY A 13 -12.98 14.52 9.20
C GLY A 13 -11.46 14.54 9.40
N LEU A 14 -10.84 13.38 9.64
CA LEU A 14 -9.39 13.27 9.72
C LEU A 14 -8.70 13.65 8.40
N ALA A 15 -9.23 13.20 7.26
CA ALA A 15 -8.70 13.57 5.95
C ALA A 15 -8.78 15.08 5.72
N ALA A 16 -9.88 15.72 6.12
CA ALA A 16 -10.03 17.18 6.05
C ALA A 16 -9.02 17.92 6.95
N LEU A 17 -8.79 17.44 8.17
CA LEU A 17 -7.77 18.01 9.08
C LEU A 17 -6.36 17.89 8.51
N ILE A 18 -6.01 16.72 7.96
CA ILE A 18 -4.71 16.51 7.32
C ILE A 18 -4.57 17.41 6.09
N HIS A 19 -5.63 17.57 5.29
CA HIS A 19 -5.60 18.48 4.14
C HIS A 19 -5.43 19.95 4.57
N SER A 20 -6.07 20.38 5.65
CA SER A 20 -5.90 21.72 6.22
C SER A 20 -4.46 21.97 6.64
N ALA A 21 -3.81 21.00 7.29
CA ALA A 21 -2.40 21.09 7.66
C ALA A 21 -1.43 20.97 6.46
N HIS A 22 -1.84 20.26 5.41
CA HIS A 22 -1.04 20.03 4.19
C HIS A 22 -1.83 20.36 2.92
N PRO A 23 -2.09 21.64 2.60
CA PRO A 23 -3.00 22.02 1.51
C PRO A 23 -2.57 21.55 0.11
N LYS A 24 -1.28 21.24 -0.07
CA LYS A 24 -0.71 20.79 -1.35
C LYS A 24 -0.71 19.27 -1.51
N TRP A 25 -1.09 18.52 -0.48
CA TRP A 25 -1.12 17.06 -0.58
C TRP A 25 -2.27 16.59 -1.45
N SER A 26 -1.96 15.62 -2.33
CA SER A 26 -2.98 14.94 -3.11
C SER A 26 -3.90 14.10 -2.20
N PRO A 27 -5.10 13.72 -2.68
CA PRO A 27 -5.93 12.74 -1.98
C PRO A 27 -5.20 11.43 -1.69
N ALA A 28 -4.30 11.01 -2.60
CA ALA A 28 -3.50 9.79 -2.42
C ALA A 28 -2.45 9.94 -1.32
N ALA A 29 -1.82 11.11 -1.20
CA ALA A 29 -0.88 11.43 -0.13
C ALA A 29 -1.57 11.40 1.25
N ILE A 30 -2.75 12.00 1.37
CA ILE A 30 -3.55 11.98 2.62
C ILE A 30 -3.94 10.55 2.98
N LYS A 31 -4.45 9.79 2.00
CA LYS A 31 -4.78 8.37 2.20
C LYS A 31 -3.56 7.56 2.61
N SER A 32 -2.40 7.81 2.00
CA SER A 32 -1.14 7.15 2.38
C SER A 32 -0.76 7.46 3.82
N ALA A 33 -0.87 8.71 4.25
CA ALA A 33 -0.55 9.10 5.62
C ALA A 33 -1.42 8.30 6.60
N LEU A 34 -2.74 8.35 6.44
CA LEU A 34 -3.70 7.62 7.27
C LEU A 34 -3.44 6.11 7.32
N MET A 35 -3.13 5.49 6.16
CA MET A 35 -2.90 4.04 6.10
C MET A 35 -1.56 3.62 6.72
N THR A 36 -0.48 4.35 6.43
CA THR A 36 0.87 3.92 6.81
C THR A 36 1.22 4.16 8.27
N THR A 37 0.47 5.03 8.94
CA THR A 37 0.61 5.34 10.36
C THR A 37 -0.46 4.68 11.23
N ALA A 38 -1.38 3.92 10.63
CA ALA A 38 -2.41 3.20 11.36
C ALA A 38 -1.82 2.16 12.33
N ASP A 39 -2.47 1.99 13.47
CA ASP A 39 -2.07 1.06 14.50
C ASP A 39 -2.75 -0.29 14.31
N MET A 40 -1.98 -1.36 14.43
CA MET A 40 -2.48 -2.76 14.36
C MET A 40 -2.83 -3.32 15.74
N THR A 41 -2.68 -2.50 16.77
CA THR A 41 -2.87 -2.86 18.17
C THR A 41 -3.91 -1.96 18.81
N ASP A 42 -4.58 -2.48 19.82
CA ASP A 42 -5.47 -1.73 20.68
C ASP A 42 -4.69 -0.80 21.65
N HIS A 43 -5.44 -0.11 22.50
CA HIS A 43 -4.90 0.78 23.54
C HIS A 43 -4.01 0.09 24.60
N LEU A 44 -4.05 -1.24 24.72
CA LEU A 44 -3.20 -2.04 25.60
C LEU A 44 -1.98 -2.62 24.87
N GLY A 45 -1.78 -2.27 23.59
CA GLY A 45 -0.73 -2.81 22.75
C GLY A 45 -0.98 -4.26 22.31
N LYS A 46 -2.18 -4.80 22.51
CA LYS A 46 -2.57 -6.14 22.06
C LYS A 46 -3.11 -6.08 20.64
N PRO A 47 -3.10 -7.19 19.86
CA PRO A 47 -3.70 -7.19 18.53
C PRO A 47 -5.17 -6.77 18.57
N ILE A 48 -5.60 -5.93 17.63
CA ILE A 48 -7.03 -5.63 17.44
C ILE A 48 -7.76 -6.95 17.16
N LEU A 49 -8.93 -7.14 17.76
CA LEU A 49 -9.72 -8.37 17.64
C LEU A 49 -10.89 -8.21 16.66
N ASP A 50 -11.24 -9.32 16.01
CA ASP A 50 -12.45 -9.55 15.23
C ASP A 50 -13.22 -10.69 15.91
N GLY A 51 -14.22 -10.30 16.73
CA GLY A 51 -14.79 -11.19 17.74
C GLY A 51 -13.72 -11.61 18.75
N ASP A 52 -13.51 -12.92 18.89
CA ASP A 52 -12.56 -13.50 19.84
C ASP A 52 -11.17 -13.78 19.24
N LYS A 53 -10.94 -13.43 17.98
CA LYS A 53 -9.69 -13.74 17.25
C LYS A 53 -8.98 -12.47 16.83
N PRO A 54 -7.64 -12.46 16.68
CA PRO A 54 -6.94 -11.32 16.09
C PRO A 54 -7.49 -10.98 14.70
N ALA A 55 -7.81 -9.71 14.50
CA ALA A 55 -8.37 -9.20 13.25
C ALA A 55 -7.37 -9.39 12.10
N GLY A 56 -7.84 -10.03 11.03
CA GLY A 56 -7.07 -10.21 9.81
C GLY A 56 -7.02 -8.93 8.96
N LEU A 57 -6.13 -8.94 7.97
CA LEU A 57 -5.99 -7.81 7.05
C LEU A 57 -7.30 -7.38 6.37
N PHE A 58 -8.13 -8.35 6.00
CA PHE A 58 -9.39 -8.06 5.30
C PHE A 58 -10.48 -7.50 6.22
N ALA A 59 -10.32 -7.58 7.54
CA ALA A 59 -11.23 -6.96 8.51
C ALA A 59 -10.89 -5.49 8.77
N ILE A 60 -9.61 -5.17 8.97
CA ILE A 60 -9.17 -3.83 9.44
C ILE A 60 -8.28 -3.07 8.45
N GLY A 61 -7.97 -3.66 7.30
CA GLY A 61 -7.08 -3.04 6.30
C GLY A 61 -5.70 -2.76 6.87
N ALA A 62 -5.31 -1.49 6.92
CA ALA A 62 -4.00 -1.09 7.45
C ALA A 62 -3.96 -0.95 8.99
N GLY A 63 -5.12 -0.99 9.65
CA GLY A 63 -5.24 -0.82 11.10
C GLY A 63 -6.21 0.29 11.50
N HIS A 64 -6.23 0.59 12.79
CA HIS A 64 -6.99 1.70 13.36
C HIS A 64 -6.28 3.04 13.08
N VAL A 65 -7.03 4.07 12.72
CA VAL A 65 -6.47 5.39 12.37
C VAL A 65 -5.76 6.01 13.57
N ASN A 66 -4.57 6.57 13.34
CA ASN A 66 -3.82 7.35 14.33
C ASN A 66 -3.62 8.78 13.80
N PRO A 67 -4.46 9.75 14.22
CA PRO A 67 -4.42 11.12 13.72
C PRO A 67 -3.09 11.83 13.99
N GLU A 68 -2.55 11.65 15.20
CA GLU A 68 -1.32 12.30 15.67
C GLU A 68 -0.13 11.90 14.78
N ARG A 69 -0.04 10.62 14.41
CA ARG A 69 1.02 10.14 13.53
C ARG A 69 0.74 10.47 12.06
N ALA A 70 -0.53 10.47 11.64
CA ALA A 70 -0.92 10.73 10.26
C ALA A 70 -0.66 12.18 9.82
N ILE A 71 -0.63 13.15 10.75
CA ILE A 71 -0.30 14.54 10.42
C ILE A 71 1.16 14.70 9.97
N ASN A 72 2.07 13.82 10.42
CA ASN A 72 3.48 13.83 10.02
C ASN A 72 3.98 12.37 9.83
N PRO A 73 3.64 11.73 8.70
CA PRO A 73 3.90 10.32 8.47
C PRO A 73 5.38 10.03 8.13
N GLY A 74 6.19 11.06 7.87
CA GLY A 74 7.57 10.94 7.41
C GLY A 74 7.67 10.62 5.91
N LEU A 75 7.06 9.52 5.44
CA LEU A 75 7.02 9.17 4.02
C LEU A 75 5.57 8.93 3.56
N ILE A 76 5.31 9.24 2.28
CA ILE A 76 4.03 8.96 1.62
C ILE A 76 4.21 8.22 0.30
N TYR A 77 3.20 7.43 -0.05
CA TYR A 77 3.00 6.83 -1.36
C TYR A 77 2.03 7.70 -2.16
N ASP A 78 2.56 8.60 -2.97
CA ASP A 78 1.74 9.46 -3.80
C ASP A 78 1.37 8.78 -5.14
N ILE A 79 0.19 9.10 -5.66
CA ILE A 79 -0.39 8.53 -6.88
C ILE A 79 -0.97 9.69 -7.70
N GLN A 80 -0.59 9.77 -8.97
CA GLN A 80 -1.10 10.78 -9.89
C GLN A 80 -2.38 10.29 -10.59
N PRO A 81 -3.28 11.19 -11.04
CA PRO A 81 -4.50 10.78 -11.75
C PRO A 81 -4.24 9.85 -12.96
N ASP A 82 -3.18 10.09 -13.73
CA ASP A 82 -2.79 9.25 -14.86
C ASP A 82 -2.29 7.85 -14.45
N ASP A 83 -1.78 7.69 -13.21
CA ASP A 83 -1.42 6.37 -12.67
C ASP A 83 -2.68 5.48 -12.51
N HIS A 84 -3.84 6.08 -12.20
CA HIS A 84 -5.10 5.33 -12.12
C HIS A 84 -5.59 4.86 -13.49
N ILE A 85 -5.48 5.70 -14.52
CA ILE A 85 -5.82 5.32 -15.90
C ILE A 85 -4.92 4.19 -16.37
N THR A 86 -3.61 4.31 -16.11
CA THR A 86 -2.65 3.26 -16.41
C THR A 86 -3.01 1.97 -15.68
N HIS A 87 -3.44 2.06 -14.41
CA HIS A 87 -3.88 0.90 -13.65
C HIS A 87 -5.13 0.23 -14.25
N LEU A 88 -6.16 0.99 -14.65
CA LEU A 88 -7.34 0.44 -15.32
C LEU A 88 -6.96 -0.33 -16.59
N CYS A 89 -6.04 0.21 -17.39
CA CYS A 89 -5.47 -0.51 -18.54
C CYS A 89 -4.77 -1.81 -18.13
N THR A 90 -4.01 -1.84 -17.03
CA THR A 90 -3.37 -3.09 -16.54
C THR A 90 -4.37 -4.15 -16.07
N LEU A 91 -5.58 -3.74 -15.70
CA LEU A 91 -6.66 -4.64 -15.30
C LEU A 91 -7.48 -5.17 -16.50
N GLY A 92 -7.21 -4.68 -17.72
CA GLY A 92 -7.89 -5.12 -18.94
C GLY A 92 -9.21 -4.39 -19.23
N TYR A 93 -9.46 -3.23 -18.61
CA TYR A 93 -10.64 -2.41 -18.91
C TYR A 93 -10.63 -1.96 -20.38
N SER A 94 -11.80 -1.98 -21.01
CA SER A 94 -11.94 -1.53 -22.39
C SER A 94 -11.87 -0.01 -22.49
N ARG A 95 -11.68 0.50 -23.72
CA ARG A 95 -11.68 1.95 -23.98
C ARG A 95 -13.01 2.61 -23.58
N SER A 96 -14.13 1.94 -23.81
CA SER A 96 -15.46 2.41 -23.40
C SER A 96 -15.59 2.45 -21.89
N ASP A 97 -15.13 1.43 -21.16
CA ASP A 97 -15.20 1.42 -19.69
C ASP A 97 -14.39 2.57 -19.10
N ILE A 98 -13.17 2.78 -19.60
CA ILE A 98 -12.31 3.87 -19.13
C ILE A 98 -12.93 5.22 -19.47
N PHE A 99 -13.53 5.38 -20.65
CA PHE A 99 -14.23 6.61 -21.01
C PHE A 99 -15.43 6.87 -20.09
N SER A 100 -16.22 5.86 -19.77
CA SER A 100 -17.36 5.99 -18.85
C SER A 100 -16.93 6.36 -17.43
N ILE A 101 -15.76 5.89 -16.96
CA ILE A 101 -15.25 6.17 -15.60
C ILE A 101 -14.54 7.53 -15.53
N THR A 102 -13.74 7.85 -16.54
CA THR A 102 -12.77 8.96 -16.47
C THR A 102 -13.13 10.14 -17.37
N HIS A 103 -14.10 9.96 -18.28
CA HIS A 103 -14.43 10.88 -19.36
C HIS A 103 -13.25 11.26 -20.27
N ARG A 104 -12.19 10.44 -20.27
CA ARG A 104 -10.98 10.65 -21.08
C ARG A 104 -10.86 9.57 -22.13
N ASN A 105 -10.62 10.02 -23.36
CA ASN A 105 -10.41 9.13 -24.48
C ASN A 105 -8.94 8.71 -24.56
N VAL A 106 -8.63 7.47 -24.18
CA VAL A 106 -7.25 6.98 -24.06
C VAL A 106 -7.02 5.67 -24.82
N SER A 107 -5.78 5.45 -25.25
CA SER A 107 -5.35 4.18 -25.85
C SER A 107 -4.53 3.37 -24.84
N CYS A 108 -5.11 2.29 -24.30
CA CYS A 108 -4.40 1.40 -23.39
C CYS A 108 -3.19 0.75 -24.05
N HIS A 109 -3.23 0.47 -25.36
CA HIS A 109 -2.08 -0.06 -26.07
C HIS A 109 -0.88 0.89 -25.96
N ALA A 110 -1.07 2.17 -26.29
CA ALA A 110 0.00 3.17 -26.21
C ALA A 110 0.50 3.39 -24.77
N ILE A 111 -0.42 3.43 -23.79
CA ILE A 111 -0.09 3.61 -22.37
C ILE A 111 0.76 2.43 -21.85
N LEU A 112 0.35 1.19 -22.13
CA LEU A 112 1.04 0.00 -21.62
C LEU A 112 2.40 -0.21 -22.29
N GLN A 113 2.58 0.19 -23.55
CA GLN A 113 3.89 0.16 -24.21
C GLN A 113 4.91 1.06 -23.49
N LYS A 114 4.49 2.24 -23.01
CA LYS A 114 5.35 3.16 -22.25
C LYS A 114 5.52 2.76 -20.78
N ASN A 115 4.59 1.98 -20.24
CA ASN A 115 4.52 1.63 -18.81
C ASN A 115 4.63 0.12 -18.55
N ARG A 116 5.59 -0.54 -19.20
CA ARG A 116 5.82 -1.99 -19.00
C ARG A 116 6.14 -2.30 -17.55
N GLY A 117 5.44 -3.29 -16.98
CA GLY A 117 5.60 -3.68 -15.58
C GLY A 117 5.09 -2.63 -14.59
N PHE A 118 4.12 -1.80 -15.01
CA PHE A 118 3.45 -0.85 -14.13
C PHE A 118 2.82 -1.55 -12.92
N SER A 119 2.97 -0.91 -11.76
CA SER A 119 2.27 -1.28 -10.54
C SER A 119 1.87 0.01 -9.83
N LEU A 120 0.58 0.17 -9.55
CA LEU A 120 0.05 1.34 -8.86
C LEU A 120 0.82 1.57 -7.55
N ASN A 121 1.19 2.82 -7.26
CA ASN A 121 1.99 3.19 -6.09
C ASN A 121 1.16 3.21 -4.79
N TYR A 122 0.44 2.14 -4.52
CA TYR A 122 -0.51 2.04 -3.41
C TYR A 122 0.20 1.66 -2.08
N PRO A 123 -0.22 2.19 -0.91
CA PRO A 123 0.43 1.97 0.39
C PRO A 123 0.23 0.55 0.98
N SER A 124 -0.28 -0.40 0.19
CA SER A 124 -0.36 -1.82 0.52
C SER A 124 0.02 -2.69 -0.67
N PHE A 125 0.20 -3.99 -0.42
CA PHE A 125 0.54 -4.98 -1.43
C PHE A 125 -0.55 -6.05 -1.49
N SER A 126 -1.10 -6.27 -2.68
CA SER A 126 -1.93 -7.43 -3.00
C SER A 126 -1.23 -8.22 -4.10
N VAL A 127 -0.88 -9.48 -3.82
CA VAL A 127 -0.09 -10.32 -4.71
C VAL A 127 -0.84 -11.62 -4.95
N ILE A 128 -1.32 -11.81 -6.17
CA ILE A 128 -2.03 -13.02 -6.57
C ILE A 128 -1.07 -13.85 -7.41
N PHE A 129 -0.68 -15.05 -7.00
CA PHE A 129 0.09 -15.99 -7.83
C PHE A 129 -0.87 -16.82 -8.69
N LYS A 130 -0.76 -16.73 -10.01
CA LYS A 130 -1.46 -17.61 -10.95
C LYS A 130 -0.72 -18.94 -11.11
N LYS A 131 -1.40 -19.93 -11.68
CA LYS A 131 -0.80 -21.25 -11.99
C LYS A 131 0.48 -21.08 -12.81
N GLY A 132 1.58 -21.63 -12.30
CA GLY A 132 2.91 -21.57 -12.93
C GLY A 132 3.74 -20.33 -12.59
N GLU A 133 3.15 -19.30 -11.97
CA GLU A 133 3.91 -18.13 -11.50
C GLU A 133 4.65 -18.44 -10.20
N THR A 134 5.98 -18.31 -10.22
CA THR A 134 6.83 -18.54 -9.05
C THR A 134 7.36 -17.25 -8.42
N ARG A 135 7.32 -16.14 -9.16
CA ARG A 135 7.85 -14.84 -8.72
C ARG A 135 7.00 -13.67 -9.22
N LYS A 136 6.82 -12.65 -8.39
CA LYS A 136 6.26 -11.35 -8.77
C LYS A 136 7.11 -10.22 -8.25
N MET A 137 7.28 -9.17 -9.05
CA MET A 137 8.00 -7.97 -8.66
C MET A 137 7.02 -6.79 -8.65
N VAL A 138 7.02 -6.04 -7.56
CA VAL A 138 6.22 -4.84 -7.39
C VAL A 138 7.14 -3.67 -7.09
N ARG A 139 6.93 -2.55 -7.77
CA ARG A 139 7.68 -1.31 -7.55
C ARG A 139 6.85 -0.33 -6.73
N ARG A 140 7.52 0.37 -5.83
CA ARG A 140 6.94 1.47 -5.06
C ARG A 140 7.87 2.68 -5.08
N ARG A 141 7.26 3.85 -4.89
CA ARG A 141 7.92 5.15 -4.79
C ARG A 141 7.46 5.78 -3.47
N LEU A 142 8.42 6.25 -2.69
CA LEU A 142 8.17 6.98 -1.46
C LEU A 142 8.68 8.39 -1.63
N THR A 143 7.87 9.37 -1.25
CA THR A 143 8.25 10.77 -1.16
C THR A 143 8.45 11.13 0.30
N ASN A 144 9.59 11.75 0.62
CA ASN A 144 9.85 12.26 1.95
C ASN A 144 9.07 13.54 2.22
N VAL A 145 8.20 13.51 3.22
CA VAL A 145 7.43 14.67 3.71
C VAL A 145 7.76 15.02 5.16
N GLY A 146 8.72 14.30 5.76
CA GLY A 146 9.26 14.57 7.08
C GLY A 146 10.52 15.43 7.01
N LYS A 147 11.49 15.11 7.89
CA LYS A 147 12.75 15.85 8.00
C LYS A 147 13.70 15.57 6.81
N PRO A 148 14.50 16.57 6.37
CA PRO A 148 15.59 16.34 5.43
C PRO A 148 16.70 15.49 6.08
N ASN A 149 17.63 14.98 5.27
CA ASN A 149 18.72 14.11 5.72
C ASN A 149 18.26 12.91 6.56
N SER A 150 17.14 12.31 6.18
CA SER A 150 16.52 11.19 6.88
C SER A 150 16.89 9.86 6.24
N ILE A 151 17.19 8.87 7.08
CA ILE A 151 17.52 7.51 6.65
C ILE A 151 16.48 6.56 7.21
N TYR A 152 15.94 5.72 6.34
CA TYR A 152 14.98 4.68 6.70
C TYR A 152 15.59 3.30 6.47
N SER A 153 15.47 2.42 7.47
CA SER A 153 15.79 1.00 7.39
C SER A 153 14.52 0.17 7.17
N LEU A 154 14.69 -0.97 6.49
CA LEU A 154 13.60 -1.89 6.20
C LEU A 154 13.42 -2.92 7.32
N GLU A 155 12.20 -3.00 7.85
CA GLU A 155 11.68 -4.14 8.61
C GLU A 155 10.61 -4.85 7.79
N MET A 156 10.54 -6.18 7.84
CA MET A 156 9.49 -6.92 7.12
C MET A 156 9.13 -8.24 7.80
N LYS A 157 7.85 -8.61 7.72
CA LYS A 157 7.33 -9.94 8.05
C LYS A 157 6.74 -10.53 6.78
N ALA A 158 7.38 -11.57 6.25
CA ALA A 158 6.93 -12.23 5.04
C ALA A 158 5.58 -12.96 5.28
N PRO A 159 4.65 -12.90 4.32
CA PRO A 159 3.45 -13.74 4.32
C PRO A 159 3.81 -15.23 4.35
N GLU A 160 2.96 -16.04 4.98
CA GLU A 160 3.09 -17.49 4.96
C GLU A 160 3.12 -18.00 3.50
N GLY A 161 3.96 -19.01 3.22
CA GLY A 161 4.09 -19.58 1.87
C GLY A 161 4.88 -18.74 0.86
N VAL A 162 5.38 -17.55 1.24
CA VAL A 162 6.16 -16.66 0.37
C VAL A 162 7.48 -16.25 1.02
N SER A 163 8.55 -16.09 0.23
CA SER A 163 9.72 -15.32 0.63
C SER A 163 9.71 -13.93 -0.02
N MET A 164 10.24 -12.96 0.71
CA MET A 164 10.32 -11.57 0.25
C MET A 164 11.76 -11.12 0.11
N ARG A 165 12.08 -10.46 -0.99
CA ARG A 165 13.34 -9.74 -1.20
C ARG A 165 13.02 -8.30 -1.54
N VAL A 166 13.69 -7.36 -0.90
CA VAL A 166 13.49 -5.92 -1.13
C VAL A 166 14.84 -5.28 -1.45
N ARG A 167 14.87 -4.40 -2.46
CA ARG A 167 16.04 -3.58 -2.80
C ARG A 167 15.64 -2.14 -3.16
N PRO A 168 16.36 -1.12 -2.63
CA PRO A 168 17.38 -1.22 -1.57
C PRO A 168 16.75 -1.59 -0.20
N ARG A 169 17.59 -1.96 0.80
CA ARG A 169 17.13 -2.18 2.19
C ARG A 169 17.22 -0.93 3.07
N ARG A 170 17.80 0.15 2.54
CA ARG A 170 17.89 1.46 3.17
C ARG A 170 17.54 2.52 2.14
N LEU A 171 16.81 3.54 2.56
CA LEU A 171 16.49 4.72 1.76
C LEU A 171 17.07 5.94 2.46
N THR A 172 17.81 6.76 1.73
CA THR A 172 18.46 7.97 2.26
C THR A 172 17.95 9.18 1.51
N PHE A 173 17.13 9.98 2.18
CA PHE A 173 16.55 11.19 1.63
C PHE A 173 17.38 12.40 2.08
N LYS A 174 17.91 13.16 1.14
CA LYS A 174 18.67 14.39 1.38
C LYS A 174 17.74 15.58 1.62
N HIS A 175 16.66 15.67 0.85
CA HIS A 175 15.75 16.81 0.86
C HIS A 175 14.29 16.39 1.12
N ILE A 176 13.48 17.35 1.56
CA ILE A 176 12.02 17.21 1.59
C ILE A 176 11.52 17.15 0.14
N ASN A 177 10.45 16.41 -0.10
CA ASN A 177 9.87 16.12 -1.42
C ASN A 177 10.76 15.31 -2.36
N GLN A 178 11.91 14.81 -1.90
CA GLN A 178 12.68 13.84 -2.67
C GLN A 178 11.91 12.51 -2.74
N THR A 179 11.77 11.98 -3.95
CA THR A 179 11.16 10.67 -4.18
C THR A 179 12.22 9.61 -4.46
N LEU A 180 12.15 8.48 -3.76
CA LEU A 180 12.99 7.31 -4.01
C LEU A 180 12.15 6.08 -4.30
N SER A 181 12.67 5.19 -5.15
CA SER A 181 12.00 3.95 -5.52
C SER A 181 12.63 2.74 -4.85
N TYR A 182 11.82 1.74 -4.55
CA TYR A 182 12.28 0.42 -4.17
C TYR A 182 11.46 -0.67 -4.86
N LYS A 183 12.03 -1.86 -4.96
CA LYS A 183 11.41 -3.03 -5.57
C LYS A 183 11.25 -4.13 -4.54
N VAL A 184 10.11 -4.79 -4.57
CA VAL A 184 9.78 -5.95 -3.73
C VAL A 184 9.55 -7.14 -4.64
N TRP A 185 10.31 -8.21 -4.43
CA TRP A 185 10.12 -9.49 -5.07
C TRP A 185 9.45 -10.44 -4.09
N PHE A 186 8.30 -10.97 -4.49
CA PHE A 186 7.58 -12.04 -3.82
C PHE A 186 7.89 -13.34 -4.55
N ILE A 187 8.40 -14.34 -3.84
CA ILE A 187 8.80 -15.62 -4.40
C ILE A 187 7.97 -16.70 -3.69
N SER A 188 7.13 -17.40 -4.44
CA SER A 188 6.29 -18.48 -3.90
C SER A 188 7.18 -19.63 -3.46
N LYS A 189 7.08 -20.05 -2.20
CA LYS A 189 7.75 -21.25 -1.67
C LYS A 189 6.97 -22.52 -1.99
N LYS A 190 5.67 -22.40 -2.27
CA LYS A 190 4.79 -23.52 -2.57
C LYS A 190 4.95 -23.95 -4.04
N ARG A 191 5.39 -25.20 -4.26
CA ARG A 191 5.00 -26.01 -5.42
C ARG A 191 3.79 -26.85 -4.99
N MET A 192 2.59 -26.29 -4.79
CA MET A 192 1.51 -27.16 -4.31
C MET A 192 0.07 -26.68 -4.53
N ASP A 193 -0.78 -27.71 -4.54
CA ASP A 193 -2.21 -27.79 -4.80
C ASP A 193 -3.08 -26.65 -4.28
N ILE A 194 -3.90 -26.16 -5.21
CA ILE A 194 -4.88 -25.07 -5.08
C ILE A 194 -6.02 -25.41 -4.09
N LYS A 195 -6.16 -26.67 -3.68
CA LYS A 195 -7.37 -27.15 -2.98
C LYS A 195 -7.53 -26.66 -1.53
N ASN A 196 -6.50 -26.12 -0.89
CA ASN A 196 -6.55 -25.57 0.49
C ASN A 196 -5.93 -24.15 0.59
N SER A 197 -6.21 -23.26 -0.37
CA SER A 197 -5.56 -21.94 -0.40
C SER A 197 -6.21 -20.92 0.55
N GLY A 198 -5.78 -20.91 1.81
CA GLY A 198 -5.85 -19.71 2.64
C GLY A 198 -5.00 -18.56 2.05
N PHE A 199 -5.20 -17.34 2.53
CA PHE A 199 -4.34 -16.19 2.17
C PHE A 199 -3.16 -16.06 3.15
N GLY A 200 -2.01 -15.66 2.63
CA GLY A 200 -0.87 -15.28 3.46
C GLY A 200 -0.92 -13.80 3.81
N GLN A 201 -0.66 -13.45 5.07
CA GLN A 201 -0.60 -12.06 5.53
C GLN A 201 0.78 -11.69 6.08
N GLY A 202 1.25 -10.49 5.72
CA GLY A 202 2.55 -9.97 6.11
C GLY A 202 2.58 -8.44 6.13
N ARG A 203 3.76 -7.88 6.35
CA ARG A 203 3.96 -6.42 6.39
C ARG A 203 5.36 -6.02 5.97
N LEU A 204 5.48 -4.80 5.46
CA LEU A 204 6.73 -4.12 5.16
C LEU A 204 6.70 -2.76 5.85
N THR A 205 7.72 -2.45 6.64
CA THR A 205 7.78 -1.21 7.41
C THR A 205 9.11 -0.51 7.14
N TRP A 206 9.03 0.78 6.79
CA TRP A 206 10.20 1.65 6.78
C TRP A 206 10.30 2.38 8.11
N VAL A 207 11.41 2.20 8.81
CA VAL A 207 11.65 2.76 10.13
C VAL A 207 12.75 3.81 10.03
N SER A 208 12.47 5.03 10.44
CA SER A 208 13.49 6.08 10.51
C SER A 208 14.58 5.66 11.49
N MET A 209 15.85 5.91 11.17
CA MET A 209 16.96 5.67 12.09
C MET A 209 16.87 6.50 13.37
N SER A 210 16.14 7.62 13.36
CA SER A 210 15.82 8.40 14.56
C SER A 210 14.75 7.76 15.45
N GLY A 211 14.11 6.67 15.01
CA GLY A 211 12.94 6.06 15.66
C GLY A 211 11.62 6.83 15.49
N SER A 212 11.66 8.06 14.99
CA SER A 212 10.51 8.99 15.00
C SER A 212 9.40 8.65 14.00
N TYR A 213 9.70 7.84 12.97
CA TYR A 213 8.75 7.52 11.92
C TYR A 213 8.75 6.01 11.64
N ARG A 214 7.55 5.44 11.51
CA ARG A 214 7.32 4.07 11.07
C ARG A 214 6.24 4.09 10.00
N VAL A 215 6.60 3.74 8.78
CA VAL A 215 5.73 3.77 7.59
C VAL A 215 5.44 2.34 7.20
N GLN A 216 4.27 1.84 7.64
CA GLN A 216 3.91 0.43 7.51
C GLN A 216 2.99 0.20 6.31
N SER A 217 3.25 -0.87 5.56
CA SER A 217 2.44 -1.31 4.44
C SER A 217 2.04 -2.77 4.64
N PRO A 218 0.73 -3.07 4.74
CA PRO A 218 0.28 -4.45 4.82
C PRO A 218 0.44 -5.19 3.49
N ILE A 219 0.53 -6.52 3.59
CA ILE A 219 0.73 -7.43 2.46
C ILE A 219 -0.26 -8.57 2.55
N SER A 220 -0.99 -8.80 1.46
CA SER A 220 -1.79 -10.00 1.22
C SER A 220 -1.23 -10.78 0.05
N VAL A 221 -1.17 -12.10 0.19
CA VAL A 221 -0.84 -13.03 -0.88
C VAL A 221 -1.95 -14.06 -1.02
N THR A 222 -2.38 -14.29 -2.25
CA THR A 222 -3.28 -15.41 -2.61
C THR A 222 -2.73 -16.20 -3.78
N TRP A 223 -3.26 -17.41 -3.98
CA TRP A 223 -2.95 -18.28 -5.12
C TRP A 223 -4.25 -18.53 -5.88
N SER A 224 -4.27 -18.27 -7.19
CA SER A 224 -5.44 -18.45 -8.04
C SER A 224 -5.26 -19.63 -9.00
N SER A 225 -6.34 -20.38 -9.22
CA SER A 225 -6.42 -21.48 -10.16
C SER A 225 -6.75 -21.07 -11.59
N THR A 226 -7.37 -19.89 -11.75
CA THR A 226 -7.81 -19.37 -13.04
C THR A 226 -6.64 -18.79 -13.85
N LYS A 227 -6.60 -19.14 -15.14
CA LYS A 227 -5.64 -18.64 -16.13
C LYS A 227 -5.78 -17.12 -16.28
#